data_AF-A0A2V9GMS6-F1
#
_entry.id   AF-A0A2V9GMS6-F1
#
_cell.length_a   1.000
_cell.length_b   1.000
_cell.length_c   1.000
_cell.angle_alpha   90.00
_cell.angle_beta   90.00
_cell.angle_gamma   90.00
#
_symmetry.space_group_name_H-M   'P 1'
#
loop_
_entity.id
_entity.type
_entity.pdbx_description
1 polymer ?
#
loop_
_entity_poly.entity_id
_entity_poly.type
_entity_poly.pdbx_seq_one_letter_code
_entity_poly.pdbx_strand_id
1 'polypeptide(L)'
;MTVARPWERKFLGFSFRNHKQPKRRLAPKAVVRFKERVRELTRRTRGVSLVQMVHDVAEYLRGWIGYFGRCETPEVLATLEKWLRRRLQSMVWKQWKRGTTRYRELRKRGIAAQDTAKTAGSSDGPWHLTSPPALKIALPNAFFASLGLPELTAHG
;
A
#
# COMPACT_ATOMS: atom_id res chain seq x y z
N MET A 1 22.91 -38.42 10.29
CA MET A 1 21.82 -37.55 9.81
C MET A 1 21.61 -36.43 10.82
N THR A 2 22.00 -35.18 10.50
CA THR A 2 21.89 -34.05 11.44
C THR A 2 20.47 -33.50 11.46
N VAL A 3 19.79 -33.64 12.60
CA VAL A 3 18.49 -33.02 12.88
C VAL A 3 18.74 -31.55 13.28
N ALA A 4 18.46 -30.63 12.36
CA ALA A 4 18.59 -29.20 12.62
C ALA A 4 17.35 -28.63 13.32
N ARG A 5 17.52 -27.61 14.17
CA ARG A 5 16.47 -27.08 15.04
C ARG A 5 15.44 -26.23 14.26
N PRO A 6 14.13 -26.27 14.59
CA PRO A 6 13.07 -25.64 13.77
C PRO A 6 13.20 -24.11 13.59
N TRP A 7 13.88 -23.42 14.51
CA TRP A 7 14.06 -21.96 14.48
C TRP A 7 15.18 -21.49 13.53
N GLU A 8 16.00 -22.42 13.01
CA GLU A 8 17.07 -22.12 12.05
C GLU A 8 16.59 -22.17 10.60
N ARG A 9 15.32 -22.50 10.35
CA ARG A 9 14.77 -22.63 8.99
C ARG A 9 13.55 -21.73 8.74
N LYS A 10 13.56 -21.13 7.55
CA LYS A 10 12.41 -20.45 6.94
C LYS A 10 11.47 -21.53 6.43
N PHE A 11 10.24 -21.59 6.93
CA PHE A 11 9.23 -22.51 6.43
C PHE A 11 8.06 -21.71 5.85
N LEU A 12 7.73 -21.93 4.57
CA LEU A 12 6.53 -21.41 3.92
C LEU A 12 6.28 -19.89 4.06
N GLY A 13 7.34 -19.08 4.20
CA GLY A 13 7.23 -17.62 4.33
C GLY A 13 7.05 -17.09 5.76
N PHE A 14 7.18 -17.94 6.78
CA PHE A 14 7.16 -17.58 8.21
C PHE A 14 8.55 -17.72 8.85
N SER A 15 8.78 -16.99 9.94
CA SER A 15 9.96 -17.13 10.82
C SER A 15 9.53 -17.21 12.28
N PHE A 16 10.13 -18.12 13.06
CA PHE A 16 9.85 -18.30 14.49
C PHE A 16 11.00 -17.75 15.34
N ARG A 17 10.69 -17.11 16.48
CA ARG A 17 11.70 -16.65 17.47
C ARG A 17 11.42 -17.33 18.81
N ASN A 18 12.48 -17.56 19.59
CA ASN A 18 12.46 -18.32 20.83
C ASN A 18 11.75 -17.55 21.97
N HIS A 19 10.44 -17.74 22.11
CA HIS A 19 9.67 -17.39 23.30
C HIS A 19 8.73 -18.56 23.62
N LYS A 20 8.32 -18.68 24.90
CA LYS A 20 7.44 -19.74 25.44
C LYS A 20 6.16 -19.99 24.62
N GLN A 21 5.78 -19.09 23.71
CA GLN A 21 4.80 -19.31 22.65
C GLN A 21 5.36 -18.75 21.31
N PRO A 22 5.55 -19.57 20.26
CA PRO A 22 6.13 -19.12 19.00
C PRO A 22 5.13 -18.27 18.19
N LYS A 23 5.22 -16.95 18.33
CA LYS A 23 4.42 -15.99 17.53
C LYS A 23 4.67 -16.18 16.03
N ARG A 24 3.61 -16.39 15.24
CA ARG A 24 3.72 -16.50 13.77
C ARG A 24 4.09 -15.13 13.18
N ARG A 25 5.38 -14.89 12.95
CA ARG A 25 5.86 -13.63 12.34
C ARG A 25 5.96 -13.74 10.83
N LEU A 26 5.57 -12.67 10.15
CA LEU A 26 5.79 -12.49 8.71
C LEU A 26 7.29 -12.48 8.42
N ALA A 27 7.77 -13.37 7.55
CA ALA A 27 9.19 -13.38 7.21
C ALA A 27 9.56 -12.14 6.38
N PRO A 28 10.78 -11.57 6.53
CA PRO A 28 11.24 -10.43 5.74
C PRO A 28 11.12 -10.63 4.22
N LYS A 29 11.32 -11.87 3.74
CA LYS A 29 11.17 -12.22 2.32
C LYS A 29 9.72 -12.07 1.82
N ALA A 30 8.73 -12.32 2.68
CA ALA A 30 7.32 -12.13 2.33
C ALA A 30 6.98 -10.65 2.18
N VAL A 31 7.55 -9.78 3.02
CA VAL A 31 7.42 -8.31 2.90
C VAL A 31 8.02 -7.81 1.58
N VAL A 32 9.20 -8.31 1.20
CA VAL A 32 9.86 -7.94 -0.07
C VAL A 32 8.98 -8.36 -1.26
N ARG A 33 8.56 -9.62 -1.29
CA ARG A 33 7.67 -10.16 -2.35
C ARG A 33 6.35 -9.40 -2.45
N PHE A 34 5.78 -9.02 -1.30
CA PHE A 34 4.59 -8.17 -1.27
C PHE A 34 4.82 -6.85 -2.01
N LYS A 35 5.90 -6.14 -1.65
CA LYS A 35 6.22 -4.84 -2.27
C LYS A 35 6.54 -4.98 -3.76
N GLU A 36 7.21 -6.05 -4.17
CA GLU A 36 7.50 -6.37 -5.58
C GLU A 36 6.21 -6.60 -6.36
N ARG A 37 5.32 -7.46 -5.85
CA ARG A 37 4.06 -7.75 -6.53
C ARG A 37 3.17 -6.52 -6.66
N VAL A 38 3.03 -5.74 -5.58
CA VAL A 38 2.32 -4.46 -5.64
C VAL A 38 2.99 -3.51 -6.63
N ARG A 39 4.32 -3.53 -6.76
CA ARG A 39 5.03 -2.68 -7.72
C ARG A 39 4.68 -3.01 -9.16
N GLU A 40 4.57 -4.28 -9.49
CA GLU A 40 4.13 -4.77 -10.79
C GLU A 40 2.69 -4.38 -11.09
N LEU A 41 1.79 -4.61 -10.15
CA LEU A 41 0.35 -4.31 -10.31
C LEU A 41 0.10 -2.81 -10.49
N THR A 42 0.87 -1.96 -9.82
CA THR A 42 0.75 -0.50 -9.96
C THR A 42 1.80 0.08 -10.91
N ARG A 43 2.29 -0.68 -11.89
CA ARG A 43 3.31 -0.19 -12.84
C ARG A 43 2.72 0.87 -13.77
N ARG A 44 3.50 1.95 -14.01
CA ARG A 44 3.08 3.10 -14.82
C ARG A 44 2.73 2.77 -16.27
N THR A 45 3.34 1.73 -16.83
CA THR A 45 3.22 1.37 -18.25
C THR A 45 2.03 0.46 -18.54
N ARG A 46 1.15 0.19 -17.56
CA ARG A 46 0.01 -0.71 -17.75
C ARG A 46 -1.13 -0.11 -18.57
N GLY A 47 -1.24 1.23 -18.64
CA GLY A 47 -2.33 1.88 -19.37
C GLY A 47 -3.74 1.65 -18.80
N VAL A 48 -3.85 1.10 -17.59
CA VAL A 48 -5.14 0.78 -16.96
C VAL A 48 -5.70 1.94 -16.15
N SER A 49 -7.03 1.96 -15.98
CA SER A 49 -7.73 2.91 -15.12
C SER A 49 -7.33 2.73 -13.64
N LEU A 50 -7.55 3.77 -12.83
CA LEU A 50 -7.34 3.68 -11.38
C LEU A 50 -8.21 2.58 -10.75
N VAL A 51 -9.47 2.47 -11.16
CA VAL A 51 -10.41 1.47 -10.66
C VAL A 51 -9.89 0.07 -10.92
N GLN A 52 -9.44 -0.21 -12.16
CA GLN A 52 -8.86 -1.51 -12.50
C GLN A 52 -7.56 -1.76 -11.72
N MET A 53 -6.71 -0.76 -11.57
CA MET A 53 -5.48 -0.89 -10.78
C MET A 53 -5.77 -1.25 -9.32
N VAL A 54 -6.77 -0.62 -8.71
CA VAL A 54 -7.18 -0.92 -7.33
C VAL A 54 -7.80 -2.32 -7.26
N HIS A 55 -8.62 -2.71 -8.23
CA HIS A 55 -9.19 -4.05 -8.32
C HIS A 55 -8.11 -5.14 -8.34
N ASP A 56 -7.10 -5.01 -9.21
CA ASP A 56 -6.02 -6.00 -9.33
C ASP A 56 -5.20 -6.10 -8.04
N VAL A 57 -4.96 -4.95 -7.38
CA VAL A 57 -4.31 -4.92 -6.07
C VAL A 57 -5.19 -5.59 -5.03
N ALA A 58 -6.49 -5.31 -4.99
CA ALA A 58 -7.43 -5.89 -4.03
C ALA A 58 -7.51 -7.42 -4.16
N GLU A 59 -7.53 -7.95 -5.38
CA GLU A 59 -7.51 -9.39 -5.65
C GLU A 59 -6.24 -10.05 -5.07
N TYR A 60 -5.08 -9.45 -5.32
CA TYR A 60 -3.82 -9.90 -4.73
C TYR A 60 -3.85 -9.85 -3.20
N LEU A 61 -4.34 -8.75 -2.62
CA LEU A 61 -4.41 -8.57 -1.18
C LEU A 61 -5.32 -9.60 -0.51
N ARG A 62 -6.47 -9.94 -1.10
CA ARG A 62 -7.36 -10.97 -0.56
C ARG A 62 -6.66 -12.33 -0.41
N GLY A 63 -5.93 -12.76 -1.44
CA GLY A 63 -5.14 -14.00 -1.37
C GLY A 63 -3.99 -13.91 -0.36
N TRP A 64 -3.31 -12.76 -0.32
CA TRP A 64 -2.21 -12.53 0.61
C TRP A 64 -2.67 -12.50 2.08
N ILE A 65 -3.80 -11.84 2.37
CA ILE A 65 -4.45 -11.82 3.68
C ILE A 65 -4.95 -13.21 4.06
N GLY A 66 -5.54 -13.98 3.14
CA GLY A 66 -5.95 -15.35 3.44
C GLY A 66 -4.79 -16.23 3.94
N TYR A 67 -3.58 -15.99 3.43
CA TYR A 67 -2.38 -16.74 3.80
C TYR A 67 -1.66 -16.17 5.03
N PHE A 68 -1.47 -14.84 5.10
CA PHE A 68 -0.67 -14.17 6.12
C PHE A 68 -1.50 -13.43 7.19
N GLY A 69 -2.82 -13.36 7.07
CA GLY A 69 -3.71 -12.58 7.95
C GLY A 69 -3.71 -13.03 9.40
N ARG A 70 -3.31 -14.28 9.67
CA ARG A 70 -3.11 -14.82 11.03
C ARG A 70 -1.70 -14.60 11.58
N CYS A 71 -0.91 -13.69 11.00
CA CYS A 71 0.40 -13.32 11.54
C CYS A 71 0.24 -12.40 12.76
N GLU A 72 0.94 -12.71 13.84
CA GLU A 72 0.99 -11.88 15.06
C GLU A 72 1.98 -10.70 14.90
N THR A 73 1.87 -9.97 13.79
CA THR A 73 2.74 -8.82 13.46
C THR A 73 1.95 -7.60 12.98
N PRO A 74 1.09 -7.01 13.83
CA PRO A 74 0.22 -5.88 13.45
C PRO A 74 1.01 -4.65 13.00
N GLU A 75 2.16 -4.37 13.62
CA GLU A 75 3.02 -3.23 13.24
C GLU A 75 3.55 -3.33 11.80
N VAL A 76 3.90 -4.55 11.37
CA VAL A 76 4.40 -4.81 10.02
C VAL A 76 3.27 -4.65 9.00
N LEU A 77 2.07 -5.14 9.32
CA LEU A 77 0.88 -4.97 8.49
C LEU A 77 0.51 -3.50 8.35
N ALA A 78 0.48 -2.74 9.46
CA ALA A 78 0.22 -1.30 9.45
C ALA A 78 1.26 -0.53 8.61
N THR A 79 2.53 -0.91 8.69
CA THR A 79 3.60 -0.31 7.89
C THR A 79 3.43 -0.62 6.39
N LEU A 80 3.08 -1.86 6.05
CA LEU A 80 2.79 -2.27 4.68
C LEU A 80 1.57 -1.54 4.11
N GLU A 81 0.52 -1.39 4.90
CA GLU A 81 -0.71 -0.69 4.52
C GLU A 81 -0.45 0.80 4.28
N LYS A 82 0.32 1.46 5.17
CA LYS A 82 0.78 2.84 4.97
C LYS A 82 1.60 2.98 3.68
N TRP A 83 2.52 2.05 3.43
CA TRP A 83 3.34 2.05 2.21
C TRP A 83 2.50 1.85 0.94
N LEU A 84 1.56 0.92 0.96
CA LEU A 84 0.64 0.64 -0.15
C LEU A 84 -0.20 1.87 -0.49
N ARG A 85 -0.80 2.53 0.51
CA ARG A 85 -1.57 3.76 0.32
C ARG A 85 -0.76 4.85 -0.34
N ARG A 86 0.44 5.13 0.20
CA ARG A 86 1.33 6.15 -0.36
C ARG A 86 1.68 5.85 -1.82
N ARG A 87 1.88 4.56 -2.14
CA ARG A 87 2.14 4.12 -3.51
C ARG A 87 0.95 4.39 -4.43
N LEU A 88 -0.26 4.01 -4.03
CA LEU A 88 -1.48 4.27 -4.81
C LEU A 88 -1.71 5.77 -5.01
N GLN A 89 -1.57 6.58 -3.97
CA GLN A 89 -1.66 8.05 -4.07
C GLN A 89 -0.64 8.61 -5.06
N SER A 90 0.59 8.09 -5.06
CA SER A 90 1.65 8.50 -6.00
C SER A 90 1.29 8.15 -7.44
N MET A 91 0.63 7.02 -7.65
CA MET A 91 0.14 6.59 -8.96
C MET A 91 -1.00 7.47 -9.46
N VAL A 92 -1.96 7.82 -8.60
CA VAL A 92 -3.03 8.77 -8.93
C VAL A 92 -2.44 10.13 -9.33
N TRP A 93 -1.50 10.64 -8.53
CA TRP A 93 -0.83 11.91 -8.81
C TRP A 93 -0.11 11.92 -10.16
N LYS A 94 0.53 10.79 -10.51
CA LYS A 94 1.15 10.61 -11.82
C LYS A 94 0.13 10.51 -12.95
N GLN A 95 -0.99 9.82 -12.75
CA GLN A 95 -2.06 9.70 -13.75
C GLN A 95 -2.68 11.06 -14.09
N TRP A 96 -2.79 11.98 -13.13
CA TRP A 96 -3.30 13.33 -13.40
C TRP A 96 -2.43 14.12 -14.38
N LYS A 97 -1.14 13.80 -14.51
CA LYS A 97 -0.13 14.28 -15.50
C LYS A 97 0.04 15.81 -15.62
N ARG A 98 -1.03 16.56 -15.87
CA ARG A 98 -1.07 18.00 -16.09
C ARG A 98 -1.50 18.75 -14.81
N GLY A 99 -0.92 19.93 -14.59
CA GLY A 99 -1.26 20.80 -13.46
C GLY A 99 -2.74 21.18 -13.41
N THR A 100 -3.36 21.44 -14.58
CA THR A 100 -4.79 21.75 -14.69
C THR A 100 -5.68 20.59 -14.22
N THR A 101 -5.34 19.35 -14.60
CA THR A 101 -6.04 18.16 -14.12
C THR A 101 -5.86 17.99 -12.62
N ARG A 102 -4.63 18.15 -12.09
CA ARG A 102 -4.37 18.09 -10.64
C ARG A 102 -5.23 19.10 -9.89
N TYR A 103 -5.27 20.35 -10.35
CA TYR A 103 -6.08 21.40 -9.76
C TYR A 103 -7.56 21.02 -9.74
N ARG A 104 -8.11 20.60 -10.89
CA ARG A 104 -9.51 20.19 -11.02
C ARG A 104 -9.87 19.03 -10.10
N GLU A 105 -9.02 18.00 -10.05
CA GLU A 105 -9.25 16.80 -9.24
C GLU A 105 -9.16 17.08 -7.74
N LEU A 106 -8.22 17.93 -7.31
CA LEU A 106 -8.11 18.36 -5.91
C LEU A 106 -9.31 19.24 -5.50
N ARG A 107 -9.75 20.17 -6.36
CA ARG A 107 -10.97 20.98 -6.10
C ARG A 107 -12.22 20.12 -5.98
N LYS A 108 -12.38 19.13 -6.86
CA LYS A 108 -13.50 18.17 -6.81
C LYS A 108 -13.56 17.40 -5.49
N ARG A 109 -12.42 17.28 -4.80
CA ARG A 109 -12.28 16.60 -3.50
C ARG A 109 -12.34 17.55 -2.30
N GLY A 110 -12.79 18.79 -2.51
CA GLY A 110 -13.09 19.72 -1.43
C GLY A 110 -11.90 20.53 -0.91
N ILE A 111 -10.74 20.50 -1.58
CA ILE A 111 -9.58 21.29 -1.14
C ILE A 111 -9.78 22.76 -1.49
N ALA A 112 -9.42 23.66 -0.56
CA ALA A 112 -9.46 25.11 -0.77
C ALA A 112 -8.62 25.52 -2.00
N ALA A 113 -9.07 26.56 -2.71
CA ALA A 113 -8.46 26.96 -3.98
C ALA A 113 -6.97 27.34 -3.84
N GLN A 114 -6.61 28.01 -2.75
CA GLN A 114 -5.23 28.42 -2.47
C GLN A 114 -4.31 27.20 -2.26
N ASP A 115 -4.72 26.24 -1.42
CA ASP A 115 -3.95 25.02 -1.15
C ASP A 115 -3.86 24.12 -2.38
N THR A 116 -4.93 24.11 -3.19
CA THR A 116 -4.98 23.37 -4.44
C THR A 116 -3.99 23.93 -5.46
N ALA A 117 -3.91 25.26 -5.62
CA ALA A 117 -2.96 25.90 -6.52
C ALA A 117 -1.50 25.60 -6.12
N LYS A 118 -1.18 25.75 -4.83
CA LYS A 118 0.14 25.42 -4.28
C LYS A 118 0.53 23.96 -4.54
N THR A 119 -0.40 23.04 -4.27
CA THR A 119 -0.14 21.60 -4.42
C THR A 119 -0.03 21.18 -5.89
N ALA A 120 -0.91 21.69 -6.76
CA ALA A 120 -0.95 21.35 -8.18
C ALA A 120 0.29 21.86 -8.96
N GLY A 121 0.80 23.03 -8.56
CA GLY A 121 1.95 23.70 -9.17
C GLY A 121 3.32 23.27 -8.64
N SER A 122 3.39 22.45 -7.58
CA SER A 122 4.69 22.01 -7.04
C SER A 122 5.47 21.15 -8.06
N SER A 123 6.78 21.40 -8.12
CA SER A 123 7.77 20.66 -8.91
C SER A 123 8.23 19.37 -8.23
N ASP A 124 7.77 19.09 -7.01
CA ASP A 124 8.19 17.94 -6.23
C ASP A 124 7.84 16.60 -6.90
N GLY A 125 8.69 15.61 -6.64
CA GLY A 125 8.48 14.25 -7.12
C GLY A 125 7.19 13.64 -6.56
N PRO A 126 6.49 12.75 -7.30
CA PRO A 126 5.24 12.13 -6.85
C PRO A 126 5.35 11.32 -5.54
N TRP A 127 6.54 10.92 -5.12
CA TRP A 127 6.73 10.28 -3.81
C TRP A 127 6.78 11.31 -2.68
N HIS A 128 7.35 12.50 -2.91
CA HIS A 128 7.41 13.59 -1.94
C HIS A 128 6.05 14.27 -1.80
N LEU A 129 5.32 14.42 -2.91
CA LEU A 129 3.99 15.02 -2.93
C LEU A 129 2.89 14.18 -2.31
N THR A 130 3.11 12.91 -1.98
CA THR A 130 2.10 12.10 -1.24
C THR A 130 2.13 12.34 0.27
N SER A 131 3.10 13.09 0.76
CA SER A 131 3.27 13.43 2.18
C SER A 131 2.44 14.64 2.67
N PRO A 132 2.21 15.73 1.90
CA PRO A 132 1.45 16.90 2.33
C PRO A 132 0.01 16.55 2.73
N PRO A 133 -0.60 17.33 3.66
CA PRO A 133 -1.98 17.16 4.10
C PRO A 133 -2.97 17.11 2.94
N ALA A 134 -2.73 17.92 1.90
CA ALA A 134 -3.60 18.02 0.73
C ALA A 134 -3.88 16.67 0.07
N LEU A 135 -2.86 15.82 -0.12
CA LEU A 135 -3.07 14.52 -0.80
C LEU A 135 -3.69 13.46 0.12
N LYS A 136 -3.48 13.56 1.45
CA LYS A 136 -4.21 12.73 2.42
C LYS A 136 -5.69 13.08 2.48
N ILE A 137 -6.01 14.37 2.37
CA ILE A 137 -7.39 14.88 2.31
C ILE A 137 -8.05 14.50 0.98
N ALA A 138 -7.32 14.65 -0.14
CA ALA A 138 -7.89 14.34 -1.46
C ALA A 138 -8.08 12.83 -1.67
N LEU A 139 -7.14 12.00 -1.22
CA LEU A 139 -7.14 10.55 -1.43
C LEU A 139 -7.09 9.84 -0.07
N PRO A 140 -8.18 9.93 0.73
CA PRO A 140 -8.25 9.30 2.04
C PRO A 140 -8.34 7.78 1.91
N ASN A 141 -8.13 7.06 3.01
CA ASN A 141 -8.28 5.61 3.05
C ASN A 141 -9.66 5.18 2.57
N ALA A 142 -10.71 5.91 2.98
CA ALA A 142 -12.09 5.68 2.59
C ALA A 142 -12.29 5.72 1.05
N PHE A 143 -11.52 6.53 0.33
CA PHE A 143 -11.59 6.57 -1.13
C PHE A 143 -11.08 5.27 -1.77
N PHE A 144 -10.01 4.68 -1.25
CA PHE A 144 -9.54 3.39 -1.77
C PHE A 144 -10.41 2.22 -1.30
N ALA A 145 -10.96 2.32 -0.08
CA ALA A 145 -11.92 1.35 0.44
C ALA A 145 -13.21 1.33 -0.40
N SER A 146 -13.73 2.48 -0.83
CA SER A 146 -14.90 2.55 -1.71
C SER A 146 -14.63 1.99 -3.11
N LEU A 147 -13.36 1.90 -3.52
CA LEU A 147 -12.92 1.21 -4.73
C LEU A 147 -12.66 -0.30 -4.52
N GLY A 148 -12.90 -0.82 -3.32
CA GLY A 148 -12.78 -2.24 -2.98
C GLY A 148 -11.40 -2.67 -2.47
N LEU A 149 -10.52 -1.74 -2.07
CA LEU A 149 -9.24 -2.08 -1.46
C LEU A 149 -9.45 -2.62 -0.02
N PRO A 150 -9.06 -3.87 0.29
CA PRO A 150 -9.19 -4.42 1.64
C PRO A 150 -8.16 -3.81 2.60
N GLU A 151 -8.53 -3.74 3.88
CA GLU A 151 -7.63 -3.34 4.96
C GLU A 151 -6.75 -4.53 5.37
N LEU A 152 -5.46 -4.27 5.63
CA LEU A 152 -4.51 -5.30 6.07
C LEU A 152 -4.54 -5.48 7.58
N THR A 153 -5.01 -4.46 8.30
CA THR A 153 -4.98 -4.40 9.78
C THR A 153 -6.31 -4.76 10.44
N ALA A 154 -7.40 -4.89 9.69
CA ALA A 154 -8.75 -5.12 10.22
C ALA A 154 -9.03 -6.57 10.68
N HIS A 155 -8.05 -7.45 10.63
CA HIS A 155 -8.19 -8.85 11.04
C HIS A 155 -7.50 -9.06 12.39
N GLY A 156 -8.22 -8.70 13.45
CA GLY A 156 -7.95 -9.07 14.84
C GLY A 156 -8.91 -10.15 15.31
#